data_AF-A0A383E4P0-F1
#
_entry.id   AF-A0A383E4P0-F1
#
_cell.length_a   1.000
_cell.length_b   1.000
_cell.length_c   1.000
_cell.angle_alpha   90.00
_cell.angle_beta   90.00
_cell.angle_gamma   90.00
#
_symmetry.space_group_name_H-M   'P 1'
#
loop_
_entity.id
_entity.type
_entity.pdbx_description
1 polymer ?
#
loop_
_entity_poly.entity_id
_entity_poly.type
_entity_poly.pdbx_seq_one_letter_code
_entity_poly.pdbx_strand_id
1 'polypeptide(L)' 'MKAPTFTILAEGVFGVVTAKTAASAVRYLPDRVLSVVDTRFAGQTVNDALGFGGDIPIFATLSEVLALEPKPEAL' A
#
# COMPACT_ATOMS: atom_id res chain seq x y z
N MET A 1 20.30 -9.67 5.14
CA MET A 1 19.73 -9.09 3.90
C MET A 1 18.41 -8.42 4.26
N LYS A 2 18.17 -7.17 3.84
CA LYS A 2 16.86 -6.53 4.02
C LYS A 2 15.86 -7.23 3.09
N ALA A 3 14.66 -7.53 3.59
CA ALA A 3 13.61 -8.13 2.75
C ALA A 3 13.09 -7.09 1.74
N PRO A 4 12.70 -7.51 0.52
CA PRO A 4 12.28 -6.57 -0.51
C PRO A 4 11.00 -5.85 -0.09
N THR A 5 10.94 -4.57 -0.42
CA THR A 5 9.75 -3.71 -0.28
C THR A 5 8.82 -3.89 -1.46
N PHE A 6 7.51 -3.77 -1.24
CA PHE A 6 6.50 -3.99 -2.26
C PHE A 6 5.37 -2.98 -2.20
N THR A 7 4.70 -2.79 -3.34
CA THR A 7 3.48 -1.99 -3.44
C THR A 7 2.30 -2.91 -3.64
N ILE A 8 1.20 -2.66 -2.92
CA ILE A 8 0.01 -3.50 -3.01
C ILE A 8 -0.95 -2.90 -4.05
N LEU A 9 -1.32 -3.67 -5.07
CA LEU A 9 -2.45 -3.32 -5.93
C LEU A 9 -3.77 -3.82 -5.31
N ALA A 10 -4.64 -2.90 -4.90
CA ALA A 10 -5.92 -3.21 -4.26
C ALA A 10 -7.10 -2.41 -4.83
N GLU A 11 -6.96 -1.94 -6.07
CA GLU A 11 -7.96 -1.14 -6.79
C GLU A 11 -9.40 -1.65 -6.60
N GLY A 12 -10.28 -0.77 -6.12
CA GLY A 12 -11.71 -1.08 -5.97
C GLY A 12 -12.05 -2.00 -4.79
N VAL A 13 -11.07 -2.61 -4.12
CA VAL A 13 -11.31 -3.62 -3.07
C VAL A 13 -10.50 -3.41 -1.78
N PHE A 14 -9.61 -2.42 -1.69
CA PHE A 14 -8.88 -2.11 -0.46
C PHE A 14 -9.84 -1.93 0.73
N GLY A 15 -9.58 -2.69 1.80
CA GLY A 15 -10.45 -2.82 2.95
C GLY A 15 -10.05 -4.02 3.82
N VAL A 16 -10.37 -3.96 5.12
CA VAL A 16 -9.97 -4.97 6.11
C VAL A 16 -10.45 -6.38 5.74
N VAL A 17 -11.68 -6.48 5.23
CA VAL A 17 -12.31 -7.76 4.88
C VAL A 17 -12.21 -8.05 3.37
N THR A 18 -12.32 -7.01 2.55
CA THR A 18 -12.38 -7.12 1.08
C THR A 18 -11.01 -7.34 0.44
N ALA A 19 -9.92 -6.96 1.10
CA ALA A 19 -8.55 -7.19 0.66
C ALA A 19 -7.68 -7.75 1.80
N LYS A 20 -8.06 -8.92 2.34
CA LYS A 20 -7.40 -9.52 3.52
C LYS A 20 -5.88 -9.67 3.40
N THR A 21 -5.36 -9.97 2.20
CA THR A 21 -3.91 -10.08 1.96
C THR A 21 -3.23 -8.74 2.14
N ALA A 22 -3.84 -7.67 1.59
CA ALA A 22 -3.36 -6.30 1.73
C ALA A 22 -3.41 -5.84 3.19
N ALA A 23 -4.56 -6.03 3.85
CA ALA A 23 -4.75 -5.66 5.25
C ALA A 23 -3.77 -6.39 6.19
N SER A 24 -3.52 -7.68 5.93
CA SER A 24 -2.53 -8.48 6.67
C SER A 24 -1.10 -7.96 6.45
N ALA A 25 -0.72 -7.66 5.21
CA ALA A 25 0.61 -7.12 4.90
C ALA A 25 0.85 -5.77 5.58
N VAL A 26 -0.12 -4.86 5.51
CA VAL A 26 -0.08 -3.57 6.22
C VAL A 26 0.08 -3.77 7.73
N ARG A 27 -0.64 -4.72 8.32
CA ARG A 27 -0.67 -4.90 9.78
C ARG A 27 0.56 -5.62 10.34
N TYR A 28 1.10 -6.59 9.60
CA TYR A 28 2.14 -7.49 10.12
C TYR A 28 3.49 -7.35 9.42
N LEU A 29 3.53 -6.70 8.25
CA LEU A 29 4.75 -6.44 7.48
C LEU A 29 4.86 -4.95 7.07
N PRO A 30 4.53 -3.96 7.93
CA PRO A 30 4.43 -2.55 7.53
C PRO A 30 5.74 -2.02 6.93
N ASP A 31 6.91 -2.44 7.46
CA ASP A 31 8.23 -2.02 6.96
C ASP A 31 8.55 -2.50 5.54
N ARG A 32 7.74 -3.42 5.01
CA ARG A 32 7.87 -3.94 3.64
C ARG A 32 6.82 -3.38 2.69
N VAL A 33 5.79 -2.70 3.20
CA VAL A 33 4.75 -2.08 2.36
C VAL A 33 5.18 -0.66 2.06
N LEU A 34 5.58 -0.41 0.81
CA LEU A 34 5.96 0.91 0.35
C LEU A 34 4.74 1.80 0.11
N SER A 35 3.69 1.24 -0.52
CA SER A 35 2.47 1.98 -0.86
C SER A 35 1.31 1.03 -1.23
N VAL A 36 0.13 1.60 -1.42
CA VAL A 36 -1.05 0.91 -1.98
C VAL A 36 -1.52 1.65 -3.23
N VAL A 37 -2.03 0.93 -4.22
CA VAL A 37 -2.73 1.51 -5.39
C VAL A 37 -4.22 1.20 -5.27
N ASP A 38 -5.01 2.25 -5.05
CA ASP A 38 -6.48 2.23 -5.09
C ASP A 38 -7.01 3.66 -5.31
N THR A 39 -7.62 3.92 -6.47
CA THR A 39 -8.12 5.24 -6.86
C THR A 39 -9.15 5.81 -5.89
N ARG A 40 -9.89 4.96 -5.16
CA ARG A 40 -10.91 5.38 -4.18
C ARG A 40 -10.32 6.12 -2.99
N PHE A 41 -9.04 5.88 -2.68
CA PHE A 41 -8.35 6.46 -1.53
C PHE A 41 -7.09 7.24 -1.93
N ALA A 42 -6.90 7.51 -3.23
CA ALA A 42 -5.71 8.21 -3.71
C ALA A 42 -5.48 9.55 -2.99
N GLY A 43 -4.24 9.80 -2.58
CA GLY A 43 -3.84 10.97 -1.81
C GLY A 43 -4.04 10.86 -0.30
N GLN A 44 -4.63 9.76 0.18
CA GLN A 44 -4.74 9.45 1.61
C GLN A 44 -3.63 8.49 2.06
N THR A 45 -3.52 8.32 3.38
CA THR A 45 -2.72 7.25 3.98
C THR A 45 -3.56 6.01 4.22
N VAL A 46 -2.90 4.86 4.41
CA VAL A 46 -3.58 3.64 4.85
C VAL A 46 -4.24 3.82 6.21
N ASN A 47 -3.67 4.66 7.09
CA ASN A 47 -4.31 4.99 8.36
C ASN A 47 -5.64 5.73 8.18
N ASP A 48 -5.73 6.66 7.23
CA ASP A 48 -6.99 7.34 6.91
C ASP A 48 -8.04 6.37 6.36
N ALA A 49 -7.61 5.42 5.51
CA ALA A 49 -8.51 4.46 4.86
C ALA A 49 -8.98 3.32 5.78
N LEU A 50 -8.11 2.78 6.64
CA LEU A 50 -8.37 1.56 7.43
C LEU A 50 -8.31 1.77 8.95
N GLY A 51 -7.87 2.93 9.44
CA GLY A 51 -7.66 3.21 10.87
C GLY A 51 -6.39 2.57 11.46
N PHE A 52 -5.51 2.04 10.61
CA PHE A 52 -4.17 1.53 10.96
C PHE A 52 -3.26 1.56 9.74
N GLY A 53 -1.97 1.29 9.90
CA GLY A 53 -1.01 1.25 8.79
C GLY A 53 -0.17 2.52 8.64
N GLY A 54 -0.35 3.50 9.52
CA GLY A 54 0.47 4.71 9.58
C GLY A 54 0.48 5.49 8.26
N ASP A 55 1.64 6.06 7.95
CA ASP A 55 1.80 6.99 6.83
C ASP A 55 2.01 6.31 5.47
N ILE A 56 1.67 5.01 5.33
CA ILE A 56 1.78 4.31 4.04
C ILE A 56 0.87 5.04 3.03
N PRO A 57 1.42 5.61 1.95
CA PRO A 57 0.65 6.40 1.01
C PRO A 57 -0.20 5.52 0.07
N ILE A 58 -1.33 6.06 -0.37
CA ILE A 58 -2.19 5.45 -1.38
C ILE A 58 -2.16 6.28 -2.67
N PHE A 59 -1.81 5.64 -3.78
CA PHE A 59 -1.71 6.24 -5.11
C PHE A 59 -2.86 5.83 -6.02
N ALA A 60 -3.15 6.64 -7.04
CA ALA A 60 -4.14 6.33 -8.05
C ALA A 60 -3.57 5.37 -9.12
N THR A 61 -2.27 5.44 -9.38
CA THR A 61 -1.65 4.65 -10.45
C THR A 61 -0.31 4.05 -10.04
N LEU A 62 0.06 2.94 -10.67
CA LEU A 62 1.40 2.35 -10.52
C LEU A 62 2.50 3.28 -11.04
N SER A 63 2.21 4.13 -12.03
CA SER A 63 3.18 5.10 -12.57
C SER A 63 3.62 6.13 -11.52
N GLU A 64 2.70 6.59 -10.67
CA GLU A 64 3.03 7.48 -9.54
C GLU A 64 3.97 6.79 -8.55
N VAL A 65 3.71 5.51 -8.25
CA VAL A 65 4.56 4.71 -7.36
C VAL A 65 5.96 4.51 -7.94
N LEU A 66 6.07 4.18 -9.23
CA LEU A 66 7.35 3.96 -9.90
C LEU A 66 8.20 5.23 -10.04
N ALA A 67 7.61 6.41 -9.80
CA ALA A 67 8.31 7.69 -9.72
C ALA A 67 8.90 7.99 -8.33
N LEU A 68 8.57 7.18 -7.30
CA LEU A 68 9.13 7.32 -5.96
C LEU A 68 10.57 6.83 -5.89
N GLU A 69 11.30 7.36 -4.90
CA GLU A 69 12.57 6.80 -4.46
C GLU A 69 12.50 6.52 -2.94
N PRO A 70 12.72 5.28 -2.47
CA PRO A 70 13.03 4.09 -3.28
C PRO A 70 11.81 3.57 -4.07
N LYS A 71 12.08 2.93 -5.21
CA LYS A 71 11.07 2.20 -6.00
C LYS A 71 10.69 0.88 -5.31
N PRO A 72 9.46 0.37 -5.52
CA PRO A 72 9.10 -0.96 -5.04
C PRO A 72 9.91 -2.04 -5.77
N GLU A 73 10.30 -3.08 -5.04
CA GLU A 73 11.03 -4.24 -5.58
C GLU A 73 10.06 -5.34 -6.05
N ALA A 74 8.79 -5.29 -5.63
CA ALA A 74 7.73 -6.20 -6.03
C ALA A 74 6.33 -5.54 -5.95
N LEU A 75 5.32 -6.24 -6.51
CA LEU A 75 3.91 -5.86 -6.54
C LEU A 75 3.02 -6.94 -5.92
#